data_AF-A0A7X8BR53-F1
#
_entry.id   AF-A0A7X8BR53-F1
#
_cell.length_a   1.000
_cell.length_b   1.000
_cell.length_c   1.000
_cell.angle_alpha   90.00
_cell.angle_beta   90.00
_cell.angle_gamma   90.00
#
_symmetry.space_group_name_H-M   'P 1'
#
loop_
_entity.id
_entity.type
_entity.pdbx_description
1 polymer ?
#
loop_
_entity_poly.entity_id
_entity_poly.type
_entity_poly.pdbx_seq_one_letter_code
_entity_poly.pdbx_strand_id
1 'polypeptide(L)'
;VITVTDALGKTATIDVVVSVVTPTTPTFTWKGQNVRFDRAGGAGLTVMPGVVVLTDITNANVQYILTWTGGFSEGEKTGAKIRIIGGDIEPEEDDLTTFKVLRADTDSNYIVFSDGTNGGQLYFTDYP
;
A
#
# COMPACT_ATOMS: atom_id res chain seq x y z
N VAL A 1 -11.43 -16.17 -12.66
CA VAL A 1 -11.74 -17.11 -13.76
C VAL A 1 -11.79 -16.32 -15.05
N ILE A 2 -10.99 -16.69 -16.04
CA ILE A 2 -11.02 -16.10 -17.38
C ILE A 2 -11.54 -17.17 -18.34
N THR A 3 -12.56 -16.82 -19.12
CA THR A 3 -13.09 -17.69 -20.17
C THR A 3 -12.63 -17.16 -21.53
N VAL A 4 -11.96 -18.00 -22.30
CA VAL A 4 -11.51 -17.69 -23.66
C VAL A 4 -12.31 -18.51 -24.65
N THR A 5 -12.83 -17.87 -25.68
CA THR A 5 -13.59 -18.52 -26.76
C THR A 5 -12.83 -18.36 -28.07
N ASP A 6 -12.59 -19.44 -28.80
CA ASP A 6 -11.98 -19.38 -30.13
C ASP A 6 -12.98 -18.92 -31.21
N ALA A 7 -12.48 -18.64 -32.41
CA ALA A 7 -13.31 -18.23 -33.54
C ALA A 7 -14.33 -19.29 -34.00
N LEU A 8 -14.19 -20.54 -33.54
CA LEU A 8 -15.09 -21.66 -33.82
C LEU A 8 -16.09 -21.90 -32.67
N GLY A 9 -16.08 -21.06 -31.62
CA GLY A 9 -16.99 -21.15 -30.48
C GLY A 9 -16.56 -22.14 -29.39
N LYS A 10 -15.35 -22.70 -29.44
CA LYS A 10 -14.84 -23.58 -28.38
C LYS A 10 -14.33 -22.75 -27.22
N THR A 11 -14.63 -23.18 -26.00
CA THR A 11 -14.25 -22.46 -24.79
C THR A 11 -13.15 -23.17 -24.02
N ALA A 12 -12.27 -22.39 -23.40
CA ALA A 12 -11.34 -22.81 -22.37
C ALA A 12 -11.53 -21.93 -21.13
N THR A 13 -11.47 -22.55 -19.95
CA THR A 13 -11.59 -21.84 -18.66
C THR A 13 -10.24 -21.84 -17.97
N ILE A 14 -9.80 -20.68 -17.52
CA ILE A 14 -8.55 -20.48 -16.79
C ILE A 14 -8.88 -20.05 -15.37
N ASP A 15 -8.55 -20.92 -14.41
CA ASP A 15 -8.61 -20.59 -13.00
C ASP A 15 -7.32 -19.90 -12.58
N VAL A 16 -7.45 -18.66 -12.12
CA VAL A 16 -6.33 -17.85 -11.63
C VAL A 16 -6.51 -17.70 -10.13
N VAL A 17 -5.55 -18.21 -9.36
CA VAL A 17 -5.45 -17.99 -7.91
C VAL A 17 -4.41 -16.92 -7.68
N VAL A 18 -4.82 -15.79 -7.10
CA VAL A 18 -3.92 -14.72 -6.68
C VAL A 18 -3.82 -14.75 -5.17
N SER A 19 -2.66 -15.15 -4.65
CA SER A 19 -2.34 -15.06 -3.22
C SER A 19 -1.44 -13.86 -2.97
N VAL A 20 -1.82 -13.00 -2.04
CA VAL A 20 -0.90 -11.97 -1.54
C VAL A 20 0.01 -12.62 -0.51
N VAL A 21 1.33 -12.59 -0.76
CA VAL A 21 2.32 -13.03 0.22
C VAL A 21 2.62 -11.85 1.13
N THR A 22 2.32 -12.00 2.43
CA THR A 22 2.67 -10.96 3.42
C THR A 22 4.18 -10.78 3.44
N PRO A 23 4.68 -9.54 3.28
CA PRO A 23 6.11 -9.27 3.43
C PRO A 23 6.61 -9.67 4.81
N THR A 24 7.88 -10.06 4.90
CA THR A 24 8.55 -10.37 6.17
C THR A 24 9.43 -9.22 6.67
N THR A 25 9.58 -8.16 5.85
CA THR A 25 10.43 -7.01 6.14
C THR A 25 9.59 -5.73 6.06
N PRO A 26 9.58 -4.89 7.11
CA PRO A 26 8.91 -3.60 7.09
C PRO A 26 9.31 -2.75 5.87
N THR A 27 8.35 -2.44 5.00
CA THR A 27 8.58 -1.79 3.71
C THR A 27 7.36 -1.00 3.23
N PHE A 28 7.62 0.02 2.43
CA PHE A 28 6.63 0.73 1.64
C PHE A 28 7.04 0.78 0.18
N THR A 29 6.08 0.61 -0.72
CA THR A 29 6.28 0.79 -2.15
C THR A 29 5.15 1.59 -2.77
N TRP A 30 5.49 2.53 -3.65
CA TRP A 30 4.53 3.32 -4.43
C TRP A 30 5.19 3.94 -5.66
N LYS A 31 4.58 3.87 -6.85
CA LYS A 31 5.09 4.49 -8.09
C LYS A 31 6.61 4.27 -8.32
N GLY A 32 7.06 3.02 -8.13
CA GLY A 32 8.47 2.62 -8.30
C GLY A 32 9.40 2.96 -7.11
N GLN A 33 8.92 3.70 -6.11
CA GLN A 33 9.65 3.94 -4.87
C GLN A 33 9.62 2.71 -3.96
N ASN A 34 10.71 2.50 -3.23
CA ASN A 34 10.83 1.45 -2.23
C ASN A 34 11.56 2.00 -1.00
N VAL A 35 10.83 2.10 0.11
CA VAL A 35 11.37 2.55 1.40
C VAL A 35 11.38 1.34 2.34
N ARG A 36 12.50 1.14 3.03
CA ARG A 36 12.68 0.06 4.01
C ARG A 36 12.78 0.64 5.41
N PHE A 37 12.12 0.00 6.37
CA PHE A 37 12.09 0.46 7.76
C PHE A 37 12.93 -0.41 8.69
N ASP A 38 13.54 -1.46 8.18
CA ASP A 38 14.37 -2.40 8.95
C ASP A 38 15.81 -1.90 9.15
N ARG A 39 16.06 -0.61 8.95
CA ARG A 39 17.37 0.03 9.06
C ARG A 39 17.27 1.28 9.92
N ALA A 40 18.21 1.42 10.86
CA ALA A 40 18.29 2.61 11.70
C ALA A 40 18.46 3.88 10.85
N GLY A 41 17.68 4.92 11.16
CA GLY A 41 17.74 6.22 10.47
C GLY A 41 17.22 6.23 9.03
N GLY A 42 16.61 5.14 8.55
CA GLY A 42 16.11 5.06 7.17
C GLY A 42 14.76 5.77 6.96
N ALA A 43 13.87 5.70 7.95
CA ALA A 43 12.53 6.26 7.85
C ALA A 43 11.92 6.54 9.23
N GLY A 44 10.91 7.41 9.26
CA GLY A 44 10.01 7.61 10.39
C GLY A 44 8.58 7.23 10.02
N LEU A 45 7.83 6.65 10.96
CA LEU A 45 6.44 6.24 10.75
C LEU A 45 5.57 6.79 11.89
N THR A 46 4.50 7.49 11.55
CA THR A 46 3.44 7.88 12.48
C THR A 46 2.15 7.19 12.07
N VAL A 47 1.54 6.47 13.02
CA VAL A 47 0.33 5.69 12.79
C VAL A 47 -0.77 6.18 13.71
N MET A 48 -1.93 6.54 13.14
CA MET A 48 -3.13 6.89 13.88
C MET A 48 -4.36 6.28 13.19
N PRO A 49 -5.53 6.19 13.83
CA PRO A 49 -6.72 5.65 13.18
C PRO A 49 -7.04 6.36 11.86
N GLY A 50 -6.97 5.63 10.75
CA GLY A 50 -7.29 6.14 9.41
C GLY A 50 -6.16 6.94 8.75
N VAL A 51 -4.95 6.95 9.31
CA VAL A 51 -3.81 7.63 8.72
C VAL A 51 -2.48 6.96 9.05
N VAL A 52 -1.61 6.90 8.04
CA VAL A 52 -0.20 6.61 8.19
C VAL A 52 0.60 7.70 7.52
N VAL A 53 1.54 8.29 8.25
CA VAL A 53 2.55 9.18 7.70
C VAL A 53 3.88 8.46 7.73
N LEU A 54 4.42 8.19 6.55
CA LEU A 54 5.77 7.71 6.36
C LEU A 54 6.67 8.89 5.99
N THR A 55 7.84 9.01 6.59
CA THR A 55 8.90 9.94 6.17
C THR A 55 10.11 9.15 5.72
N ASP A 56 10.51 9.27 4.46
CA ASP A 56 11.79 8.78 3.96
C ASP A 56 12.88 9.81 4.29
N ILE A 57 13.64 9.52 5.35
CA ILE A 57 14.69 10.41 5.85
C ILE A 57 15.89 10.41 4.89
N THR A 58 16.07 9.34 4.12
CA THR A 58 17.19 9.19 3.19
C THR A 58 16.98 9.92 1.87
N ASN A 59 15.74 10.23 1.54
CA ASN A 59 15.35 10.91 0.31
C ASN A 59 14.69 12.25 0.60
N ALA A 60 15.51 13.26 0.91
CA ALA A 60 15.09 14.66 1.10
C ALA A 60 13.92 14.87 2.10
N ASN A 61 13.73 13.95 3.05
CA ASN A 61 12.61 13.95 3.99
C ASN A 61 11.24 13.95 3.30
N VAL A 62 11.12 13.28 2.15
CA VAL A 62 9.83 13.07 1.47
C VAL A 62 8.88 12.32 2.40
N GLN A 63 7.65 12.80 2.51
CA GLN A 63 6.60 12.15 3.27
C GLN A 63 5.53 11.58 2.35
N TYR A 64 5.11 10.36 2.67
CA TYR A 64 3.96 9.69 2.09
C TYR A 64 2.87 9.60 3.15
N ILE A 65 1.76 10.29 2.93
CA ILE A 65 0.65 10.39 3.85
C ILE A 65 -0.51 9.59 3.27
N LEU A 66 -0.73 8.40 3.82
CA LEU A 66 -1.89 7.55 3.50
C LEU A 66 -3.03 7.90 4.45
N THR A 67 -4.22 8.19 3.90
CA THR A 67 -5.43 8.47 4.68
C THR A 67 -6.60 7.65 4.18
N TRP A 68 -7.52 7.27 5.07
CA TRP A 68 -8.75 6.52 4.73
C TRP A 68 -9.79 6.58 5.85
N THR A 69 -11.02 6.16 5.55
CA THR A 69 -12.10 6.08 6.53
C THR A 69 -12.17 4.71 7.21
N GLY A 70 -12.46 4.68 8.52
CA GLY A 70 -12.81 3.43 9.22
C GLY A 70 -11.63 2.67 9.85
N GLY A 71 -10.51 3.35 10.15
CA GLY A 71 -9.42 2.83 10.98
C GLY A 71 -8.76 1.56 10.45
N PHE A 72 -8.07 0.83 11.34
CA PHE A 72 -7.22 -0.32 10.98
C PHE A 72 -7.92 -1.68 10.99
N SER A 73 -9.24 -1.76 11.17
CA SER A 73 -9.90 -3.08 11.06
C SER A 73 -9.64 -3.70 9.69
N GLU A 74 -9.41 -5.02 9.64
CA GLU A 74 -9.16 -5.71 8.37
C GLU A 74 -10.34 -5.55 7.40
N GLY A 75 -10.02 -5.48 6.12
CA GLY A 75 -11.00 -5.30 5.05
C GLY A 75 -10.76 -4.07 4.19
N GLU A 76 -11.68 -3.88 3.25
CA GLU A 76 -11.66 -2.75 2.31
C GLU A 76 -12.00 -1.45 3.03
N LYS A 77 -11.32 -0.38 2.62
CA LYS A 77 -11.50 0.98 3.13
C LYS A 77 -11.92 1.91 2.00
N THR A 78 -12.60 2.98 2.37
CA THR A 78 -13.16 3.96 1.44
C THR A 78 -12.57 5.36 1.69
N GLY A 79 -12.70 6.23 0.69
CA GLY A 79 -12.19 7.59 0.73
C GLY A 79 -10.67 7.65 0.95
N ALA A 80 -9.96 6.65 0.41
CA ALA A 80 -8.54 6.52 0.64
C ALA A 80 -7.75 7.42 -0.31
N LYS A 81 -6.69 8.03 0.21
CA LYS A 81 -5.81 8.95 -0.53
C LYS A 81 -4.36 8.73 -0.15
N ILE A 82 -3.46 9.02 -1.09
CA ILE A 82 -2.04 9.22 -0.79
C ILE A 82 -1.67 10.65 -1.13
N ARG A 83 -1.02 11.33 -0.19
CA ARG A 83 -0.41 12.64 -0.41
C ARG A 83 1.09 12.56 -0.26
N ILE A 84 1.83 13.13 -1.19
CA ILE A 84 3.28 13.13 -1.22
C ILE A 84 3.76 14.57 -1.05
N ILE A 85 4.60 14.82 -0.05
CA ILE A 85 5.16 16.15 0.23
C ILE A 85 6.65 16.04 0.49
N GLY A 86 7.43 17.06 0.13
CA GLY A 86 8.87 17.12 0.38
C GLY A 86 9.40 18.50 0.07
N GLY A 87 10.63 18.80 0.50
CA GLY A 87 11.19 20.15 0.39
C GLY A 87 11.32 20.66 -1.04
N ASP A 88 11.65 19.76 -1.98
CA ASP A 88 11.95 20.08 -3.38
C ASP A 88 10.93 19.48 -4.37
N ILE A 89 9.78 18.99 -3.87
CA ILE A 89 8.72 18.41 -4.71
C ILE A 89 7.43 19.21 -4.57
N GLU A 90 6.74 19.44 -5.68
CA GLU A 90 5.39 19.96 -5.64
C GLU A 90 4.48 18.93 -4.96
N PRO A 91 3.68 19.31 -3.95
CA PRO A 91 2.76 18.39 -3.30
C PRO A 91 1.85 17.68 -4.30
N GLU A 92 1.83 16.36 -4.25
CA GLU A 92 0.94 15.51 -5.05
C GLU A 92 -0.10 14.88 -4.14
N GLU A 93 -1.34 14.76 -4.61
CA GLU A 93 -2.39 13.99 -3.95
C GLU A 93 -3.10 13.12 -4.99
N ASP A 94 -3.14 11.81 -4.75
CA ASP A 94 -3.85 10.85 -5.58
C ASP A 94 -5.00 10.22 -4.77
N ASP A 95 -6.18 10.13 -5.40
CA ASP A 95 -7.26 9.29 -4.92
C ASP A 95 -6.93 7.82 -5.19
N LEU A 96 -7.14 6.97 -4.18
CA LEU A 96 -6.89 5.53 -4.28
C LEU A 96 -8.20 4.82 -4.63
N THR A 97 -8.21 4.12 -5.77
CA THR A 97 -9.35 3.33 -6.24
C THR A 97 -9.57 2.09 -5.38
N THR A 98 -8.48 1.54 -4.82
CA THR A 98 -8.52 0.43 -3.89
C THR A 98 -7.63 0.72 -2.69
N PHE A 99 -8.12 0.36 -1.51
CA PHE A 99 -7.36 0.38 -0.27
C PHE A 99 -7.88 -0.72 0.64
N LYS A 100 -6.98 -1.60 1.07
CA LYS A 100 -7.34 -2.75 1.90
C LYS A 100 -6.33 -2.95 3.00
N VAL A 101 -6.83 -3.02 4.23
CA VAL A 101 -6.06 -3.53 5.36
C VAL A 101 -6.16 -5.05 5.30
N LEU A 102 -5.07 -5.70 4.90
CA LEU A 102 -4.98 -7.16 4.80
C LEU A 102 -4.65 -7.82 6.13
N ARG A 103 -3.95 -7.10 7.00
CA ARG A 103 -3.57 -7.58 8.33
C ARG A 103 -3.51 -6.40 9.28
N ALA A 104 -4.09 -6.56 10.46
CA ALA A 104 -3.97 -5.61 11.57
C ALA A 104 -4.04 -6.35 12.90
N ASP A 105 -2.91 -6.93 13.31
CA ASP A 105 -2.76 -7.59 14.59
C ASP A 105 -1.63 -6.95 15.42
N THR A 106 -1.40 -7.50 16.61
CA THR A 106 -0.39 -7.02 17.56
C THR A 106 1.04 -7.16 17.08
N ASP A 107 1.29 -7.95 16.03
CA ASP A 107 2.65 -8.22 15.58
C ASP A 107 2.96 -7.43 14.31
N SER A 108 1.95 -7.20 13.46
CA SER A 108 2.13 -6.53 12.19
C SER A 108 0.85 -5.98 11.57
N ASN A 109 1.09 -5.00 10.71
CA ASN A 109 0.09 -4.36 9.88
C ASN A 109 0.50 -4.49 8.42
N TYR A 110 -0.47 -4.84 7.57
CA TYR A 110 -0.26 -4.95 6.14
C TYR A 110 -1.40 -4.29 5.37
N ILE A 111 -1.04 -3.31 4.55
CA ILE A 111 -1.95 -2.53 3.73
C ILE A 111 -1.52 -2.67 2.27
N VAL A 112 -2.50 -2.86 1.39
CA VAL A 112 -2.33 -2.76 -0.06
C VAL A 112 -3.27 -1.70 -0.61
N PHE A 113 -2.80 -0.97 -1.62
CA PHE A 113 -3.55 0.13 -2.20
C PHE A 113 -3.20 0.35 -3.67
N SER A 114 -4.07 1.02 -4.42
CA SER A 114 -3.82 1.34 -5.83
C SER A 114 -4.64 2.55 -6.27
N ASP A 115 -4.09 3.34 -7.21
CA ASP A 115 -4.82 4.37 -7.98
C ASP A 115 -5.50 3.79 -9.24
N GLY A 116 -5.45 2.47 -9.45
CA GLY A 116 -5.95 1.77 -10.64
C GLY A 116 -4.89 1.52 -11.72
N THR A 117 -3.76 2.25 -11.67
CA THR A 117 -2.61 2.08 -12.57
C THR A 117 -1.38 1.56 -11.82
N ASN A 118 -1.10 2.15 -10.66
CA ASN A 118 0.03 1.87 -9.79
C ASN A 118 -0.45 1.10 -8.57
N GLY A 119 0.25 0.02 -8.25
CA GLY A 119 0.07 -0.71 -7.00
C GLY A 119 1.04 -0.22 -5.93
N GLY A 120 0.55 -0.14 -4.70
CA GLY A 120 1.33 0.16 -3.52
C GLY A 120 1.07 -0.82 -2.40
N GLN A 121 2.03 -0.89 -1.48
CA GLN A 121 1.88 -1.66 -0.26
C GLN A 121 2.67 -1.01 0.87
N LEU A 122 2.19 -1.24 2.07
CA LEU A 122 2.82 -0.84 3.31
C LEU A 122 2.75 -2.01 4.28
N TYR A 123 3.90 -2.54 4.67
CA TYR A 123 4.04 -3.53 5.72
C TYR A 123 4.89 -2.95 6.84
N PHE A 124 4.43 -3.07 8.07
CA PHE A 124 5.20 -2.67 9.25
C PHE A 124 4.83 -3.59 10.41
N THR A 125 5.84 -3.94 11.21
CA THR A 125 5.64 -4.60 12.49
C THR A 125 5.41 -3.54 13.56
N ASP A 126 4.73 -3.90 14.65
CA ASP A 126 4.52 -2.99 15.78
C ASP A 126 5.82 -2.26 16.14
N TYR A 127 5.71 -0.94 16.27
CA TYR A 127 6.81 -0.04 16.65
C TYR A 127 6.92 -0.08 18.19
N PRO A 128 8.14 0.01 18.78
CA PRO A 128 8.34 -0.05 20.23
C PRO A 128 7.45 0.88 21.06
#